data_AF-A0A383DEK0-F1
#
_entry.id   AF-A0A383DEK0-F1
#
_cell.length_a   1.000
_cell.length_b   1.000
_cell.length_c   1.000
_cell.angle_alpha   90.00
_cell.angle_beta   90.00
_cell.angle_gamma   90.00
#
_symmetry.space_group_name_H-M   'P 1'
#
loop_
_entity.id
_entity.type
_entity.pdbx_description
1 polymer ?
#
loop_
_entity_poly.entity_id
_entity_poly.type
_entity_poly.pdbx_seq_one_letter_code
_entity_poly.pdbx_strand_id
1 'polypeptide(L)'
;TWNLPFRCKICPDGIGEAADIAAADTWIGGSPTREGSKSDPGTNAMVIRTAAGLELLEAAAKSGAINIEYDITPDDMSLYQPHQMHKKYAAYDRYQGLGDEGRIVPKTRRLRLEALANEMHKSARKIQRDGTIARVHSGKATELTPKESK
;
A
#
# COMPACT_ATOMS: atom_id res chain seq x y z
N THR A 1 -17.00 4.68 12.24
CA THR A 1 -16.40 4.76 10.89
C THR A 1 -14.93 4.42 10.99
N TRP A 2 -14.42 3.57 10.10
CA TRP A 2 -12.99 3.23 10.09
C TRP A 2 -12.20 4.44 9.57
N ASN A 3 -11.59 5.20 10.49
CA ASN A 3 -10.81 6.39 10.15
C ASN A 3 -9.34 6.00 10.02
N LEU A 4 -8.89 5.87 8.77
CA LEU A 4 -7.47 5.65 8.48
C LEU A 4 -6.66 6.91 8.85
N PRO A 5 -5.60 6.80 9.68
CA PRO A 5 -4.72 7.93 9.99
C PRO A 5 -4.18 8.61 8.73
N PHE A 6 -3.91 9.91 8.82
CA PHE A 6 -3.50 10.68 7.63
C PHE A 6 -2.18 10.19 7.04
N ARG A 7 -1.23 9.78 7.89
CA ARG A 7 0.04 9.16 7.47
C ARG A 7 -0.16 8.00 6.49
N CYS A 8 -1.21 7.19 6.67
CA CYS A 8 -1.51 6.06 5.79
C CYS A 8 -2.13 6.47 4.45
N LYS A 9 -2.66 7.71 4.34
CA LYS A 9 -3.14 8.27 3.07
C LYS A 9 -2.00 8.78 2.19
N ILE A 10 -0.88 9.14 2.80
CA ILE A 10 0.31 9.65 2.11
C ILE A 10 1.46 8.62 2.06
N CYS A 11 1.27 7.45 2.67
CA CYS A 11 2.26 6.37 2.60
C CYS A 11 2.43 5.92 1.14
N PRO A 12 3.67 5.93 0.61
CA PRO A 12 3.95 5.60 -0.78
C PRO A 12 4.25 4.11 -0.97
N ASP A 13 4.22 3.33 0.11
CA ASP A 13 4.53 1.91 0.12
C ASP A 13 3.45 1.18 0.93
N GLY A 14 2.56 0.50 0.21
CA GLY A 14 1.49 -0.32 0.79
C GLY A 14 1.74 -1.82 0.68
N ILE A 15 2.87 -2.23 0.08
CA ILE A 15 3.17 -3.63 -0.26
C ILE A 15 4.51 -4.10 0.29
N GLY A 16 5.18 -3.30 1.11
CA GLY A 16 6.48 -3.64 1.69
C GLY A 16 7.57 -3.79 0.63
N GLU A 17 7.77 -2.79 -0.22
CA GLU A 17 8.79 -2.84 -1.29
C GLU A 17 10.22 -3.03 -0.77
N ALA A 18 10.47 -2.70 0.50
CA ALA A 18 11.75 -2.89 1.16
C ALA A 18 11.93 -4.24 1.88
N ALA A 19 10.89 -5.09 1.93
CA ALA A 19 10.94 -6.36 2.64
C ALA A 19 11.61 -7.46 1.81
N ASP A 20 12.25 -8.43 2.47
CA ASP A 20 12.75 -9.65 1.83
C ASP A 20 11.60 -10.50 1.26
N ILE A 21 10.51 -10.59 2.04
CA ILE A 21 9.25 -11.25 1.71
C ILE A 21 8.12 -10.30 2.10
N ALA A 22 7.17 -10.08 1.19
CA ALA A 22 5.90 -9.44 1.49
C ALA A 22 4.76 -10.43 1.20
N ALA A 23 3.87 -10.64 2.15
CA ALA A 23 2.67 -11.47 1.99
C ALA A 23 1.41 -10.61 1.93
N ALA A 24 0.45 -10.99 1.11
CA ALA A 24 -0.83 -10.31 0.97
C ALA A 24 -1.95 -11.32 0.70
N ASP A 25 -3.17 -10.99 1.11
CA ASP A 25 -4.34 -11.81 0.80
C ASP A 25 -4.69 -11.72 -0.70
N THR A 26 -5.21 -12.81 -1.25
CA THR A 26 -5.53 -12.97 -2.69
C THR A 26 -7.01 -12.78 -3.02
N TRP A 27 -7.83 -12.31 -2.07
CA TRP A 27 -9.22 -11.99 -2.37
C TRP A 27 -9.30 -10.90 -3.43
N ILE A 28 -10.10 -11.13 -4.48
CA ILE A 28 -10.35 -10.13 -5.52
C ILE A 28 -10.91 -8.86 -4.88
N GLY A 29 -10.28 -7.72 -5.17
CA GLY A 29 -10.64 -6.43 -4.57
C GLY A 29 -10.07 -6.18 -3.16
N GLY A 30 -9.38 -7.15 -2.56
CA GLY A 30 -8.55 -6.97 -1.37
C GLY A 30 -9.24 -7.27 -0.05
N SER A 31 -10.48 -7.74 -0.07
CA SER A 31 -11.18 -8.23 1.11
C SER A 31 -12.38 -9.11 0.73
N PRO A 32 -12.64 -10.20 1.45
CA PRO A 32 -13.87 -10.95 1.29
C PRO A 32 -15.04 -10.19 1.91
N THR A 33 -16.27 -10.56 1.54
CA THR A 33 -17.43 -10.20 2.37
C THR A 33 -17.39 -10.99 3.67
N ARG A 34 -18.06 -10.49 4.71
CA ARG A 34 -18.15 -11.22 5.99
C ARG A 34 -18.81 -12.59 5.84
N GLU A 35 -19.78 -12.69 4.93
CA GLU A 35 -20.43 -13.95 4.60
C GLU A 35 -19.50 -14.86 3.79
N GLY A 36 -18.77 -14.31 2.82
CA GLY A 36 -17.80 -15.05 1.99
C GLY A 36 -16.63 -15.62 2.80
N SER A 37 -16.14 -14.89 3.82
CA SER A 37 -15.03 -15.33 4.65
C SER A 37 -15.34 -16.54 5.54
N LYS A 38 -16.60 -17.00 5.60
CA LYS A 38 -16.98 -18.21 6.34
C LYS A 38 -16.71 -19.49 5.55
N SER A 39 -16.80 -19.41 4.23
CA SER A 39 -16.62 -20.54 3.31
C SER A 39 -15.31 -20.50 2.55
N ASP A 40 -14.66 -19.34 2.53
CA ASP A 40 -13.36 -19.12 1.90
C ASP A 40 -12.33 -18.76 2.97
N PRO A 41 -11.44 -19.70 3.35
CA PRO A 41 -10.38 -19.43 4.32
C PRO A 41 -9.32 -18.46 3.79
N GLY A 42 -9.32 -18.16 2.48
CA GLY A 42 -8.35 -17.30 1.81
C GLY A 42 -7.04 -18.03 1.49
N THR A 43 -6.30 -17.46 0.56
CA THR A 43 -4.90 -17.79 0.33
C THR A 43 -4.05 -16.52 0.38
N ASN A 44 -2.74 -16.70 0.50
CA ASN A 44 -1.79 -15.60 0.47
C ASN A 44 -0.90 -15.68 -0.76
N ALA A 45 -0.70 -14.53 -1.39
CA ALA A 45 0.35 -14.32 -2.35
C ALA A 45 1.60 -13.82 -1.63
N MET A 46 2.77 -14.27 -2.06
CA MET A 46 4.06 -13.83 -1.53
C MET A 46 4.91 -13.23 -2.64
N VAL A 47 5.47 -12.04 -2.40
CA VAL A 47 6.45 -11.41 -3.26
C VAL A 47 7.82 -11.55 -2.61
N ILE A 48 8.68 -12.34 -3.24
CA ILE A 48 10.04 -12.60 -2.78
C ILE A 48 11.00 -11.67 -3.50
N ARG A 49 11.83 -10.93 -2.76
CA ARG A 49 12.70 -9.87 -3.33
C ARG A 49 14.18 -10.18 -3.24
N THR A 50 14.61 -10.86 -2.18
CA THR A 50 16.02 -11.07 -1.87
C THR A 50 16.35 -12.55 -1.81
N ALA A 51 17.64 -12.87 -1.92
CA ALA A 51 18.13 -14.24 -1.78
C ALA A 51 17.80 -14.83 -0.40
N ALA A 52 17.91 -14.02 0.67
CA ALA A 52 17.52 -14.44 2.01
C ALA A 52 16.02 -14.74 2.12
N GLY A 53 15.17 -13.94 1.45
CA GLY A 53 13.73 -14.20 1.38
C GLY A 53 13.42 -15.50 0.63
N LEU A 54 14.15 -15.79 -0.45
CA LEU A 54 13.98 -17.03 -1.21
C LEU A 54 14.40 -18.26 -0.38
N GLU A 55 15.57 -18.21 0.26
CA GLU A 55 16.05 -19.28 1.14
C GLU A 55 15.05 -19.58 2.26
N LEU A 56 14.48 -18.53 2.88
CA LEU A 56 13.47 -18.68 3.94
C LEU A 56 12.17 -19.30 3.40
N LEU A 57 11.71 -18.88 2.23
CA LEU A 57 10.52 -19.46 1.59
C LEU A 57 10.73 -20.96 1.31
N GLU A 58 11.86 -21.32 0.72
CA GLU A 58 12.20 -22.71 0.39
C GLU A 58 12.31 -23.59 1.63
N ALA A 59 12.93 -23.08 2.71
CA ALA A 59 13.01 -23.79 3.99
C ALA A 59 11.62 -23.99 4.62
N ALA A 60 10.75 -22.98 4.56
CA ALA A 60 9.38 -23.07 5.05
C ALA A 60 8.56 -24.11 4.26
N ALA A 61 8.68 -24.12 2.93
CA ALA A 61 8.02 -25.12 2.08
C ALA A 61 8.56 -26.54 2.37
N LYS A 62 9.89 -26.71 2.46
CA LYS A 62 10.53 -28.00 2.75
C LYS A 62 10.14 -28.59 4.11
N SER A 63 9.92 -27.74 5.11
CA SER A 63 9.46 -28.17 6.44
C SER A 63 7.95 -28.44 6.53
N GLY A 64 7.18 -28.11 5.48
CA GLY A 64 5.73 -28.25 5.47
C GLY A 64 4.99 -27.14 6.22
N ALA A 65 5.68 -26.05 6.60
CA ALA A 65 5.07 -24.91 7.28
C ALA A 65 4.14 -24.11 6.35
N ILE A 66 4.41 -24.15 5.04
CA ILE A 66 3.59 -23.56 3.99
C ILE A 66 3.44 -24.56 2.84
N ASN A 67 2.35 -24.43 2.09
CA ASN A 67 2.14 -25.14 0.83
C ASN A 67 2.13 -24.11 -0.31
N ILE A 68 3.03 -24.27 -1.29
CA ILE A 68 3.07 -23.43 -2.49
C ILE A 68 2.25 -24.13 -3.56
N GLU A 69 1.13 -23.53 -3.96
CA GLU A 69 0.21 -24.14 -4.91
C GLU A 69 0.61 -23.86 -6.37
N TYR A 70 0.83 -22.60 -6.72
CA TYR A 70 1.17 -22.15 -8.07
C TYR A 70 1.78 -20.75 -8.06
N ASP A 71 2.44 -20.41 -9.17
CA ASP A 71 2.99 -19.08 -9.40
C ASP A 71 1.90 -18.09 -9.87
N ILE A 72 2.05 -16.82 -9.48
CA ILE A 72 1.22 -15.72 -9.96
C ILE A 72 2.08 -14.57 -10.49
N THR A 73 1.44 -13.64 -11.18
CA THR A 73 2.07 -12.48 -11.77
C THR A 73 1.73 -11.18 -11.02
N PRO A 74 2.47 -10.08 -11.26
CA PRO A 74 2.07 -8.75 -10.78
C PRO A 74 0.67 -8.29 -11.25
N ASP A 75 0.18 -8.80 -12.38
CA ASP A 75 -1.15 -8.46 -12.89
C ASP A 75 -2.25 -9.12 -12.07
N ASP A 76 -2.04 -10.36 -11.60
CA ASP A 76 -2.94 -11.03 -10.64
C ASP A 76 -3.04 -10.22 -9.35
N MET A 77 -1.89 -9.73 -8.86
CA MET A 77 -1.84 -8.86 -7.68
C MET A 77 -2.59 -7.54 -7.88
N SER A 78 -2.68 -7.04 -9.11
CA SER A 78 -3.46 -5.84 -9.42
C SER A 78 -4.98 -6.08 -9.30
N LEU A 79 -5.43 -7.32 -9.50
CA LEU A 79 -6.82 -7.75 -9.26
C LEU A 79 -7.10 -7.99 -7.77
N TYR A 80 -6.14 -8.57 -7.06
CA TYR A 80 -6.28 -8.88 -5.64
C TYR A 80 -6.15 -7.64 -4.77
N GLN A 81 -5.23 -6.72 -5.08
CA GLN A 81 -4.93 -5.57 -4.23
C GLN A 81 -5.00 -4.22 -4.99
N PRO A 82 -6.10 -3.93 -5.72
CA PRO A 82 -6.20 -2.74 -6.58
C PRO A 82 -6.05 -1.44 -5.78
N HIS A 83 -6.46 -1.44 -4.51
CA HIS A 83 -6.32 -0.30 -3.63
C HIS A 83 -4.86 0.06 -3.33
N GLN A 84 -3.95 -0.93 -3.28
CA GLN A 84 -2.53 -0.67 -3.04
C GLN A 84 -1.87 -0.07 -4.29
N MET A 85 -2.23 -0.58 -5.47
CA MET A 85 -1.83 0.03 -6.75
C MET A 85 -2.30 1.50 -6.83
N HIS A 86 -3.60 1.76 -6.63
CA HIS A 86 -4.12 3.13 -6.70
C HIS A 86 -3.47 4.07 -5.68
N LYS A 87 -3.16 3.61 -4.46
CA LYS A 87 -2.43 4.41 -3.46
C LYS A 87 -1.03 4.77 -3.94
N LYS A 88 -0.32 3.81 -4.55
CA LYS A 88 1.03 4.02 -5.08
C LYS A 88 1.06 5.10 -6.14
N TYR A 89 0.16 5.00 -7.12
CA TYR A 89 0.04 5.96 -8.24
C TYR A 89 -0.33 7.36 -7.72
N ALA A 90 -1.21 7.45 -6.73
CA ALA A 90 -1.65 8.72 -6.16
C ALA A 90 -0.61 9.42 -5.26
N ALA A 91 0.42 8.72 -4.79
CA ALA A 91 1.28 9.22 -3.71
C ALA A 91 2.03 10.51 -4.10
N TYR A 92 2.52 10.62 -5.34
CA TYR A 92 3.23 11.81 -5.81
C TYR A 92 2.36 13.07 -5.74
N ASP A 93 1.14 13.04 -6.29
CA ASP A 93 0.27 14.21 -6.30
C ASP A 93 -0.23 14.58 -4.89
N ARG A 94 -0.37 13.58 -4.00
CA ARG A 94 -0.61 13.85 -2.57
C ARG A 94 0.57 14.57 -1.92
N TYR A 95 1.82 14.24 -2.30
CA TYR A 95 3.00 14.97 -1.83
C TYR A 95 3.06 16.40 -2.36
N GLN A 96 2.67 16.62 -3.62
CA GLN A 96 2.55 17.98 -4.16
C GLN A 96 1.53 18.80 -3.35
N GLY A 97 0.36 18.23 -3.05
CA GLY A 97 -0.66 18.90 -2.24
C GLY A 97 -0.23 19.19 -0.80
N LEU A 98 0.66 18.38 -0.21
CA LEU A 98 1.31 18.73 1.07
C LEU A 98 2.28 19.90 0.92
N GLY A 99 3.10 19.89 -0.14
CA GLY A 99 4.08 20.94 -0.42
C GLY A 99 3.44 22.30 -0.67
N ASP A 100 2.33 22.35 -1.41
CA ASP A 100 1.56 23.57 -1.66
C ASP A 100 1.07 24.24 -0.38
N GLU A 101 0.80 23.44 0.65
CA GLU A 101 0.31 23.87 1.96
C GLU A 101 1.45 24.08 2.97
N GLY A 102 2.70 24.13 2.51
CA GLY A 102 3.88 24.33 3.35
C GLY A 102 4.10 23.24 4.39
N ARG A 103 3.57 22.02 4.17
CA ARG A 103 3.72 20.89 5.09
C ARG A 103 5.01 20.13 4.84
N ILE A 104 5.42 19.33 5.84
CA ILE A 104 6.54 18.40 5.70
C ILE A 104 6.15 17.33 4.67
N VAL A 105 6.94 17.22 3.60
CA VAL A 105 6.76 16.22 2.55
C VAL A 105 7.77 15.08 2.74
N PRO A 106 7.35 13.81 2.76
CA PRO A 106 8.26 12.67 2.86
C PRO A 106 9.26 12.65 1.68
N LYS A 107 10.55 12.46 1.99
CA LYS A 107 11.58 12.19 0.98
C LYS A 107 11.63 10.68 0.74
N THR A 108 11.41 10.26 -0.50
CA THR A 108 11.45 8.85 -0.90
C THR A 108 12.50 8.64 -1.98
N ARG A 109 13.00 7.41 -2.12
CA ARG A 109 13.96 7.03 -3.17
C ARG A 109 13.53 5.71 -3.80
N ARG A 110 13.76 5.57 -5.11
CA ARG A 110 13.52 4.33 -5.88
C ARG A 110 12.08 3.81 -5.88
N LEU A 111 11.11 4.65 -5.52
CA LEU A 111 9.68 4.30 -5.51
C LEU A 111 8.95 4.69 -6.80
N ARG A 112 9.63 5.33 -7.77
CA ARG A 112 9.09 5.71 -9.09
C ARG A 112 7.80 6.55 -9.05
N LEU A 113 7.57 7.29 -7.95
CA LEU A 113 6.27 7.93 -7.69
C LEU A 113 5.82 8.89 -8.79
N GLU A 114 6.73 9.72 -9.31
CA GLU A 114 6.41 10.66 -10.38
C GLU A 114 6.11 9.96 -11.71
N ALA A 115 6.90 8.95 -12.07
CA ALA A 115 6.69 8.16 -13.28
C ALA A 115 5.31 7.47 -13.24
N LEU A 116 4.98 6.82 -12.12
CA LEU A 116 3.67 6.16 -11.94
C LEU A 116 2.52 7.18 -11.95
N ALA A 117 2.70 8.36 -11.34
CA ALA A 117 1.68 9.40 -11.42
C ALA A 117 1.47 9.92 -12.85
N ASN A 118 2.50 9.94 -13.69
CA ASN A 118 2.38 10.35 -15.11
C ASN A 118 1.56 9.37 -15.97
N GLU A 119 1.36 8.13 -15.52
CA GLU A 119 0.47 7.16 -16.17
C GLU A 119 -1.02 7.44 -15.87
N MET A 120 -1.33 8.22 -14.82
CA MET A 120 -2.70 8.59 -14.48
C MET A 120 -3.24 9.70 -15.37
N HIS A 121 -4.56 9.69 -15.63
CA HIS A 121 -5.24 10.83 -16.22
C HIS A 121 -5.05 12.11 -15.40
N LYS A 122 -4.80 13.24 -16.09
CA LYS A 122 -4.57 14.55 -15.46
C LYS A 122 -5.68 14.96 -14.49
N SER A 123 -6.93 14.64 -14.77
CA SER A 123 -8.07 14.90 -13.88
C SER A 123 -7.97 14.13 -12.56
N ALA A 124 -7.61 12.85 -12.61
CA ALA A 124 -7.43 12.01 -11.44
C ALA A 124 -6.28 12.52 -10.56
N ARG A 125 -5.17 12.95 -11.19
CA ARG A 125 -4.03 13.58 -10.49
C ARG A 125 -4.45 14.83 -9.72
N LYS A 126 -5.21 15.71 -10.38
CA LYS A 126 -5.74 16.94 -9.76
C LYS A 126 -6.59 16.62 -8.53
N ILE A 127 -7.46 15.60 -8.62
CA ILE A 127 -8.30 15.16 -7.49
C ILE A 127 -7.45 14.70 -6.29
N GLN A 128 -6.33 13.99 -6.51
CA GLN A 128 -5.46 13.54 -5.41
C GLN A 128 -4.76 14.71 -4.70
N ARG A 129 -4.30 15.70 -5.48
CA ARG A 129 -3.66 16.92 -4.99
C ARG A 129 -4.66 17.79 -4.22
N ASP A 130 -5.76 18.19 -4.85
CA ASP A 130 -6.82 19.01 -4.25
C ASP A 130 -7.41 18.34 -2.99
N GLY A 131 -7.63 17.03 -3.04
CA GLY A 131 -8.15 16.29 -1.89
C GLY A 131 -7.16 16.28 -0.71
N THR A 132 -5.86 16.36 -0.97
CA THR A 132 -4.85 16.48 0.10
C THR A 132 -4.88 17.88 0.71
N ILE A 133 -4.94 18.92 -0.12
CA ILE A 133 -5.10 20.32 0.32
C ILE A 133 -6.33 20.47 1.24
N ALA A 134 -7.49 19.97 0.81
CA ALA A 134 -8.72 20.02 1.62
C ALA A 134 -8.59 19.28 2.97
N ARG A 135 -7.81 18.19 3.03
CA ARG A 135 -7.53 17.47 4.29
C ARG A 135 -6.60 18.26 5.20
N VAL A 136 -5.65 19.01 4.65
CA VAL A 136 -4.81 19.92 5.42
C VAL A 136 -5.65 21.03 6.03
N HIS A 137 -6.50 21.70 5.24
CA HIS A 137 -7.37 22.78 5.73
C HIS A 137 -8.38 22.32 6.79
N SER A 138 -8.90 21.10 6.66
CA SER A 138 -9.80 20.50 7.67
C SER A 138 -9.09 19.95 8.91
N GLY A 139 -7.79 20.22 9.07
CA GLY A 139 -7.00 19.81 10.24
C GLY A 139 -6.69 18.30 10.29
N LYS A 140 -7.06 17.53 9.26
CA LYS A 140 -6.85 16.07 9.24
C LYS A 140 -5.41 15.67 8.98
N ALA A 141 -4.57 16.59 8.49
CA ALA A 141 -3.15 16.34 8.26
C ALA A 141 -2.25 16.59 9.47
N THR A 142 -2.84 17.01 10.60
CA THR A 142 -2.13 17.32 11.84
C THR A 142 -2.63 16.39 12.94
N GLU A 143 -1.73 15.65 13.55
CA GLU A 143 -1.99 14.95 14.80
C GLU A 143 -1.23 15.69 15.91
N LEU A 144 -1.82 15.76 17.11
CA LEU A 144 -1.09 16.30 18.26
C LEU A 144 0.16 15.45 18.51
N THR A 145 1.27 16.10 18.85
CA THR A 145 2.46 15.40 19.34
C THR A 145 2.01 14.47 20.49
N PRO A 146 2.28 13.15 20.41
CA PRO A 146 1.98 12.25 21.51
C PRO A 146 2.61 12.77 22.79
N LYS A 147 1.82 12.86 23.87
CA LYS A 147 2.36 13.14 25.21
C LYS A 147 2.88 11.83 25.77
N GLU A 148 4.02 11.87 26.47
CA GLU A 148 4.50 10.71 27.22
C GLU A 148 3.38 10.21 28.14
N SER A 149 3.10 8.91 28.08
CA SER A 149 2.29 8.25 29.09
C SER A 149 3.09 8.27 30.40
N LYS A 150 2.56 8.96 31.41
CA LYS A 150 3.09 8.93 32.77
C LYS A 150 3.07 7.53 33.35
#